data_AF-A0A973SKE7-F1
#
_entry.id   AF-A0A973SKE7-F1
#
_cell.length_a   1.000
_cell.length_b   1.000
_cell.length_c   1.000
_cell.angle_alpha   90.00
_cell.angle_beta   90.00
_cell.angle_gamma   90.00
#
_symmetry.space_group_name_H-M   'P 1'
#
loop_
_entity.id
_entity.type
_entity.pdbx_description
1 polymer ?
#
loop_
_entity_poly.entity_id
_entity_poly.type
_entity_poly.pdbx_seq_one_letter_code
_entity_poly.pdbx_strand_id
1 'polypeptide(L)'
;MTQVAAVVAGSVALLSLGLTAPASAATVLDCDTFVHNNDNYLGIAMCSNPTGQTWRFRAVITCGWAPDVVGDWVDLPPGGSGQSQGVCGRLGTGVGAVGVDERPV
;
A
#
# COMPACT_ATOMS: atom_id res chain seq x y z
N MET A 1 23.12 29.37 -71.31
CA MET A 1 23.28 28.02 -70.73
C MET A 1 22.41 27.93 -69.48
N THR A 2 21.30 27.18 -69.58
CA THR A 2 20.64 26.27 -68.61
C THR A 2 21.42 25.93 -67.32
N GLN A 3 20.89 25.59 -66.12
CA GLN A 3 19.56 25.26 -65.56
C GLN A 3 19.62 25.16 -63.99
N VAL A 4 18.45 25.30 -63.33
CA VAL A 4 17.81 24.68 -62.11
C VAL A 4 18.59 24.12 -60.89
N ALA A 5 18.09 24.37 -59.66
CA ALA A 5 17.76 23.40 -58.56
C ALA A 5 17.44 24.13 -57.23
N ALA A 6 16.17 24.22 -56.78
CA ALA A 6 15.46 23.32 -55.85
C ALA A 6 16.04 23.23 -54.43
N VAL A 7 15.32 23.72 -53.40
CA VAL A 7 15.62 23.43 -51.99
C VAL A 7 14.35 23.00 -51.22
N VAL A 8 14.22 21.68 -51.14
CA VAL A 8 13.58 20.77 -50.19
C VAL A 8 12.70 21.38 -49.07
N ALA A 9 11.41 21.01 -49.09
CA ALA A 9 10.53 21.03 -47.93
C ALA A 9 10.92 19.90 -46.95
N GLY A 10 11.38 20.25 -45.75
CA GLY A 10 11.70 19.30 -44.69
C GLY A 10 10.56 19.17 -43.69
N SER A 11 9.81 18.07 -43.77
CA SER A 11 8.83 17.67 -42.76
C SER A 11 9.56 17.22 -41.49
N VAL A 12 9.43 17.97 -40.40
CA VAL A 12 9.94 17.55 -39.07
C VAL A 12 8.94 16.57 -38.47
N ALA A 13 9.15 15.28 -38.69
CA ALA A 13 8.42 14.23 -37.96
C ALA A 13 8.95 14.20 -36.51
N LEU A 14 8.18 14.74 -35.58
CA LEU A 14 8.41 14.60 -34.14
C LEU A 14 8.12 13.16 -33.74
N LEU A 15 9.18 12.34 -33.65
CA LEU A 15 9.12 11.01 -33.04
C LEU A 15 8.98 11.19 -31.51
N SER A 16 7.75 11.23 -31.04
CA SER A 16 7.41 11.12 -29.62
C SER A 16 7.74 9.72 -29.13
N LEU A 17 9.01 9.49 -28.78
CA LEU A 17 9.45 8.30 -28.04
C LEU A 17 8.82 8.37 -26.64
N GLY A 18 7.66 7.75 -26.50
CA GLY A 18 6.96 7.57 -25.22
C GLY A 18 7.83 6.73 -24.29
N LEU A 19 8.66 7.39 -23.49
CA LEU A 19 9.32 6.80 -22.33
C LEU A 19 8.24 6.58 -21.26
N THR A 20 7.53 5.45 -21.33
CA THR A 20 6.77 4.97 -20.18
C THR A 20 7.78 4.52 -19.13
N ALA A 21 8.05 5.38 -18.15
CA ALA A 21 8.81 5.00 -16.97
C ALA A 21 8.18 3.72 -16.36
N PRO A 22 8.98 2.74 -15.92
CA PRO A 22 8.43 1.57 -15.26
C PRO A 22 7.66 2.06 -14.03
N ALA A 23 6.37 1.76 -13.96
CA ALA A 23 5.62 1.92 -12.72
C ALA A 23 6.35 1.11 -11.66
N SER A 24 6.86 1.77 -10.61
CA SER A 24 7.51 1.10 -9.51
C SER A 24 6.54 0.06 -8.94
N ALA A 25 6.84 -1.22 -9.13
CA ALA A 25 6.02 -2.28 -8.58
C ALA A 25 6.11 -2.17 -7.05
N ALA A 26 4.98 -1.97 -6.38
CA ALA A 26 4.97 -1.92 -4.93
C ALA A 26 5.48 -3.25 -4.37
N THR A 27 6.34 -3.18 -3.35
CA THR A 27 6.99 -4.34 -2.73
C THR A 27 6.50 -4.63 -1.31
N VAL A 28 5.55 -3.85 -0.81
CA VAL A 28 4.94 -3.93 0.53
C VAL A 28 3.46 -3.57 0.42
N LEU A 29 2.66 -3.89 1.45
CA LEU A 29 1.29 -3.42 1.53
C LEU A 29 1.27 -1.92 1.86
N ASP A 30 0.18 -1.27 1.47
CA ASP A 30 -0.14 0.09 1.88
C ASP A 30 -1.15 0.01 3.02
N CYS A 31 -0.78 0.46 4.22
CA CYS A 31 -1.53 0.21 5.44
C CYS A 31 -1.77 1.49 6.26
N ASP A 32 -3.01 1.67 6.68
CA ASP A 32 -3.44 2.66 7.67
C ASP A 32 -3.73 1.96 9.00
N THR A 33 -3.10 2.45 10.06
CA THR A 33 -3.27 1.93 11.42
C THR A 33 -3.86 2.99 12.31
N PHE A 34 -4.92 2.66 13.05
CA PHE A 34 -5.59 3.61 13.92
C PHE A 34 -6.26 2.95 15.12
N VAL A 35 -6.50 3.75 16.14
CA VAL A 35 -7.34 3.40 17.29
C VAL A 35 -8.78 3.77 16.96
N HIS A 36 -9.73 2.90 17.27
CA HIS A 36 -11.13 3.16 16.99
C HIS A 36 -11.63 4.39 17.77
N ASN A 37 -12.25 5.34 17.07
CA ASN A 37 -12.62 6.65 17.63
C ASN A 37 -13.56 6.55 18.85
N ASN A 38 -14.46 5.57 18.85
CA ASN A 38 -15.45 5.38 19.92
C ASN A 38 -15.05 4.29 20.92
N ASP A 39 -13.97 3.55 20.66
CA ASP A 39 -13.48 2.49 21.54
C ASP A 39 -11.95 2.51 21.56
N ASN A 40 -11.39 3.15 22.57
CA ASN A 40 -9.94 3.27 22.70
C ASN A 40 -9.24 1.94 23.04
N TYR A 41 -9.95 0.83 23.23
CA TYR A 41 -9.37 -0.50 23.39
C TYR A 41 -9.31 -1.28 22.07
N LEU A 42 -9.91 -0.78 21.00
CA LEU A 42 -9.93 -1.44 19.69
C LEU A 42 -8.89 -0.82 18.76
N GLY A 43 -7.88 -1.62 18.38
CA GLY A 43 -6.86 -1.26 17.40
C GLY A 43 -7.18 -1.88 16.04
N ILE A 44 -6.99 -1.12 14.97
CA ILE A 44 -7.38 -1.50 13.61
C ILE A 44 -6.23 -1.24 12.65
N ALA A 45 -5.91 -2.23 11.82
CA ALA A 45 -5.06 -2.10 10.65
C ALA A 45 -5.91 -2.35 9.39
N MET A 46 -5.98 -1.36 8.51
CA MET A 46 -6.56 -1.48 7.18
C MET A 46 -5.44 -1.47 6.17
N CYS A 47 -5.35 -2.49 5.33
CA CYS A 47 -4.30 -2.60 4.33
C CYS A 47 -4.88 -2.83 2.93
N SER A 48 -4.20 -2.29 1.93
CA SER A 48 -4.39 -2.59 0.52
C SER A 48 -3.13 -3.23 -0.06
N ASN A 49 -3.31 -4.11 -1.04
CA ASN A 49 -2.23 -4.81 -1.72
C ASN A 49 -2.00 -4.20 -3.11
N PRO A 50 -1.17 -3.15 -3.24
CA PRO A 50 -0.79 -2.60 -4.54
C PRO A 50 0.22 -3.48 -5.30
N THR A 51 0.64 -4.60 -4.73
CA THR A 51 1.67 -5.48 -5.31
C THR A 51 1.07 -6.45 -6.35
N GLY A 52 1.94 -7.15 -7.08
CA GLY A 52 1.55 -8.13 -8.10
C GLY A 52 1.33 -9.56 -7.59
N GLN A 53 1.41 -9.81 -6.27
CA GLN A 53 1.27 -11.16 -5.69
C GLN A 53 0.35 -11.14 -4.46
N THR A 54 -0.08 -12.32 -4.00
CA THR A 54 -0.86 -12.42 -2.76
C THR A 54 0.03 -12.16 -1.55
N TRP A 55 -0.50 -11.38 -0.62
CA TRP A 55 0.11 -11.08 0.67
C TRP A 55 -0.84 -11.46 1.78
N ARG A 56 -0.31 -11.53 3.00
CA ARG A 56 -1.12 -11.61 4.21
C ARG A 56 -0.61 -10.63 5.24
N PHE A 57 -1.53 -10.13 6.05
CA PHE A 57 -1.19 -9.22 7.14
C PHE A 57 -2.04 -9.49 8.38
N ARG A 58 -1.59 -8.98 9.52
CA ARG A 58 -2.38 -8.89 10.75
C ARG A 58 -2.02 -7.65 11.54
N ALA A 59 -2.96 -7.16 12.35
CA ALA A 59 -2.69 -6.12 13.32
C ALA A 59 -1.85 -6.67 14.49
N VAL A 60 -0.85 -5.89 14.92
CA VAL A 60 -0.08 -6.13 16.15
C VAL A 60 -0.34 -4.92 17.06
N ILE A 61 -1.01 -5.15 18.18
CA ILE A 61 -1.58 -4.07 18.99
C ILE A 61 -0.92 -4.03 20.35
N THR A 62 -0.32 -2.89 20.66
CA THR A 62 0.27 -2.62 21.97
C THR A 62 -0.80 -2.11 22.94
N CYS A 63 -0.96 -2.79 24.07
CA CYS A 63 -2.09 -2.59 24.99
C CYS A 63 -1.72 -1.87 26.31
N GLY A 64 -0.64 -1.10 26.30
CA GLY A 64 -0.17 -0.32 27.45
C GLY A 64 0.19 -1.22 28.62
N TRP A 65 -0.64 -1.21 29.67
CA TRP A 65 -0.47 -2.05 30.87
C TRP A 65 -1.08 -3.45 30.73
N ALA A 66 -1.95 -3.66 29.75
CA ALA A 66 -2.50 -4.98 29.45
C ALA A 66 -1.57 -5.73 28.49
N PRO A 67 -1.62 -7.08 28.44
CA PRO A 67 -0.90 -7.86 27.45
C PRO A 67 -1.25 -7.42 26.03
N ASP A 68 -0.23 -7.27 25.19
CA ASP A 68 -0.37 -6.99 23.77
C ASP A 68 -1.15 -8.11 23.07
N VAL A 69 -1.88 -7.74 22.02
CA VAL A 69 -2.73 -8.66 21.27
C VAL A 69 -2.38 -8.62 19.78
N VAL A 70 -2.65 -9.73 19.10
CA VAL A 70 -2.51 -9.83 17.64
C VAL A 70 -3.87 -10.13 17.05
N GLY A 71 -4.18 -9.49 15.92
CA GLY A 71 -5.37 -9.78 15.14
C GLY A 71 -5.22 -11.05 14.31
N ASP A 72 -6.32 -11.42 13.67
CA ASP A 72 -6.34 -12.51 12.71
C ASP A 72 -5.54 -12.16 11.45
N TRP A 73 -5.01 -13.20 10.81
CA TRP A 73 -4.38 -13.07 9.51
C TRP A 73 -5.42 -12.88 8.42
N VAL A 74 -5.16 -11.93 7.53
CA VAL A 74 -6.00 -11.60 6.39
C VAL A 74 -5.17 -11.74 5.13
N ASP A 75 -5.59 -12.61 4.23
CA ASP A 75 -4.97 -12.79 2.92
C ASP A 75 -5.56 -11.77 1.93
N LEU A 76 -4.69 -11.05 1.21
CA LEU A 76 -5.03 -10.05 0.22
C LEU A 76 -4.51 -10.46 -1.17
N PRO A 77 -5.39 -10.74 -2.15
CA PRO A 77 -4.95 -10.89 -3.53
C PRO A 77 -4.40 -9.56 -4.09
N PRO A 78 -3.68 -9.58 -5.23
CA PRO A 78 -3.26 -8.36 -5.91
C PRO A 78 -4.42 -7.39 -6.15
N GLY A 79 -4.26 -6.12 -5.75
CA GLY A 79 -5.28 -5.08 -5.80
C GLY A 79 -6.37 -5.18 -4.71
N GLY A 80 -6.31 -6.19 -3.83
CA GLY A 80 -7.27 -6.39 -2.76
C GLY A 80 -7.05 -5.45 -1.57
N SER A 81 -8.07 -5.30 -0.73
CA SER A 81 -7.99 -4.59 0.55
C SER A 81 -8.72 -5.37 1.65
N GLY A 82 -8.36 -5.10 2.90
CA GLY A 82 -8.94 -5.78 4.05
C GLY A 82 -8.60 -5.14 5.37
N GLN A 83 -9.12 -5.72 6.44
CA GLN A 83 -8.98 -5.21 7.79
C GLN A 83 -8.61 -6.34 8.75
N SER A 84 -7.60 -6.10 9.59
CA SER A 84 -7.29 -6.91 10.77
C SER A 84 -7.40 -6.03 12.01
N GLN A 85 -7.89 -6.58 13.12
CA GLN A 85 -8.15 -5.83 14.34
C GLN A 85 -7.97 -6.69 15.59
N GLY A 86 -7.89 -6.05 16.74
CA GLY A 86 -7.85 -6.71 18.03
C GLY A 86 -8.24 -5.77 19.16
N VAL A 87 -8.66 -6.36 20.28
CA VAL A 87 -9.19 -5.63 21.43
C VAL A 87 -8.29 -5.85 22.64
N CYS A 88 -7.77 -4.76 23.19
CA CYS A 88 -6.99 -4.77 24.41
C CYS A 88 -7.86 -5.11 25.62
N GLY A 89 -7.23 -5.73 26.63
CA GLY A 89 -7.90 -5.98 27.90
C GLY A 89 -8.32 -4.68 28.61
N ARG A 90 -9.54 -4.66 29.14
CA ARG A 90 -10.13 -3.51 29.87
C ARG A 90 -9.40 -3.08 31.15
N LEU A 91 -8.44 -3.87 31.62
CA LEU A 91 -7.61 -3.54 32.78
C LEU A 91 -6.44 -2.61 32.42
N GLY A 92 -6.17 -2.41 31.12
CA GLY A 92 -5.10 -1.53 30.62
C GLY A 92 -5.55 -0.08 30.42
N THR A 93 -4.70 0.70 29.76
CA THR A 93 -4.94 2.12 29.41
C THR A 93 -5.57 2.30 28.02
N GLY A 94 -5.93 1.21 27.34
CA GLY A 94 -6.33 1.19 25.93
C GLY A 94 -5.17 0.89 24.98
N VAL A 95 -5.41 1.10 23.69
CA VAL A 95 -4.42 0.91 22.63
C VAL A 95 -3.38 2.03 22.69
N GLY A 96 -2.11 1.64 22.83
CA GLY A 96 -0.97 2.56 22.77
C GLY A 96 -0.42 2.73 21.36
N ALA A 97 -0.42 1.66 20.56
CA ALA A 97 0.01 1.66 19.17
C ALA A 97 -0.62 0.50 18.40
N VAL A 98 -0.74 0.67 17.08
CA VAL A 98 -1.14 -0.39 16.16
C VAL A 98 -0.05 -0.49 15.09
N GLY A 99 0.57 -1.66 14.99
CA GLY A 99 1.50 -2.02 13.93
C GLY A 99 0.92 -3.09 13.02
N VAL A 100 1.66 -3.41 11.96
CA VAL A 100 1.30 -4.44 10.98
C VAL A 100 2.44 -5.45 10.87
N ASP A 101 2.09 -6.73 10.95
CA ASP A 101 2.94 -7.86 10.55
C ASP A 101 2.46 -8.32 9.18
N GLU A 102 3.24 -8.03 8.14
CA GLU A 102 2.92 -8.33 6.74
C GLU A 102 3.95 -9.24 6.10
N ARG A 103 3.50 -10.12 5.19
CA ARG A 103 4.38 -11.01 4.44
C ARG A 103 3.72 -11.54 3.16
N PRO A 104 4.53 -11.86 2.13
CA PRO A 104 4.11 -12.72 1.02
C PRO A 104 3.53 -14.06 1.50
N VAL A 105 2.58 -14.60 0.75
CA VAL A 105 2.05 -15.97 0.94
C VAL A 105 2.82 -16.96 0.06
#